data_AF-A0A9C9TAU7-F1
#
_entry.id   AF-A0A9C9TAU7-F1
#
_cell.length_a   1.000
_cell.length_b   1.000
_cell.length_c   1.000
_cell.angle_alpha   90.00
_cell.angle_beta   90.00
_cell.angle_gamma   90.00
#
_symmetry.space_group_name_H-M   'P 1'
#
loop_
_entity.id
_entity.type
_entity.pdbx_description
1 polymer ?
#
loop_
_entity_poly.entity_id
_entity_poly.type
_entity_poly.pdbx_seq_one_letter_code
_entity_poly.pdbx_strand_id
1 'polypeptide(L)'
;MERFRQQGGLWGLPAGVDPLVVFYDPAAFDDAGVAYPTAGWAWDDLLSQAQHLTQREGEQIVRYGFADLLGESLESVIAEQGAQIVDPSVDPPRPPLDDPRTVAAVLWYADLALTHGVMLNPAQAEGESLLAPLLEGRAAMAVGLASSWAAAVQDRPSLRIVPLPGKGPLMSVHGYFISAGTAHPEAAWRWLQFLSRRAAPPDLLPARRSLILESALATAAGAEALAPFQYAVEHALPPVRPVMVRVWLSQALDQIFAGEAAEAVLSAAQQKALAQATPAPKLTVAPLPTPAPPGKDTITFVTVWNRSTYEALAQAFHETRLEIEVVVRGAEDLSGCTPAALIATSHADCILTAASLAEETRQSVLNLQPLIETDPGFPLDDYDPQVLERVRYQNDL
;
A
#
# COMPACT_ATOMS: atom_id res chain seq x y z
N MET A 1 -5.71 18.14 27.04
CA MET A 1 -4.94 18.53 25.84
C MET A 1 -3.69 17.67 25.65
N GLU A 2 -3.29 16.83 26.62
CA GLU A 2 -2.13 15.93 26.53
C GLU A 2 -2.19 14.77 25.51
N ARG A 3 -3.36 14.35 25.01
CA ARG A 3 -3.47 13.14 24.16
C ARG A 3 -3.01 13.33 22.70
N PHE A 4 -2.89 14.57 22.23
CA PHE A 4 -2.61 14.89 20.82
C PHE A 4 -1.14 15.22 20.53
N ARG A 5 -0.33 15.56 21.56
CA ARG A 5 1.11 15.80 21.42
C ARG A 5 1.95 14.57 21.03
N GLN A 6 1.34 13.40 20.90
CA GLN A 6 2.02 12.15 20.58
C GLN A 6 1.74 11.62 19.16
N GLN A 7 0.90 12.27 18.36
CA GLN A 7 0.39 11.69 17.10
C GLN A 7 1.23 11.96 15.84
N GLY A 8 2.37 12.66 15.97
CA GLY A 8 3.24 13.01 14.84
C GLY A 8 2.57 13.98 13.83
N GLY A 9 3.35 14.55 12.92
CA GLY A 9 2.81 15.39 11.85
C GLY A 9 2.06 14.57 10.79
N LEU A 10 1.03 15.16 10.20
CA LEU A 10 0.30 14.60 9.05
C LEU A 10 0.80 15.30 7.78
N TRP A 11 1.52 14.58 6.93
CA TRP A 11 2.29 15.17 5.84
C TRP A 11 1.57 15.11 4.48
N GLY A 12 0.37 14.52 4.44
CA GLY A 12 -0.47 14.41 3.24
C GLY A 12 -1.89 13.95 3.60
N LEU A 13 -2.79 13.99 2.62
CA LEU A 13 -4.11 13.37 2.71
C LEU A 13 -4.15 12.12 1.84
N PRO A 14 -4.41 10.92 2.38
CA PRO A 14 -4.56 9.74 1.55
C PRO A 14 -5.73 9.90 0.57
N ALA A 15 -5.54 9.46 -0.67
CA ALA A 15 -6.51 9.51 -1.75
C ALA A 15 -7.13 8.14 -2.00
N GLY A 16 -6.29 7.11 -2.08
CA GLY A 16 -6.72 5.73 -2.27
C GLY A 16 -5.64 4.72 -1.92
N VAL A 17 -6.06 3.49 -1.66
CA VAL A 17 -5.20 2.38 -1.23
C VAL A 17 -5.44 1.12 -2.03
N ASP A 18 -4.41 0.29 -2.13
CA ASP A 18 -4.45 -1.02 -2.78
C ASP A 18 -3.98 -2.11 -1.79
N PRO A 19 -4.92 -2.83 -1.13
CA PRO A 19 -4.58 -3.95 -0.26
C PRO A 19 -4.25 -5.22 -1.06
N LEU A 20 -3.40 -6.08 -0.48
CA LEU A 20 -3.29 -7.47 -0.92
C LEU A 20 -4.51 -8.28 -0.49
N VAL A 21 -4.96 -9.16 -1.37
CA VAL A 21 -6.02 -10.13 -1.14
C VAL A 21 -5.66 -11.48 -1.77
N VAL A 22 -6.38 -12.52 -1.39
CA VAL A 22 -6.30 -13.84 -2.04
C VAL A 22 -7.48 -13.98 -2.99
N PHE A 23 -7.20 -14.15 -4.27
CA PHE A 23 -8.15 -14.60 -5.27
C PHE A 23 -8.19 -16.13 -5.26
N TYR A 24 -9.38 -16.70 -5.45
CA TYR A 24 -9.52 -18.15 -5.52
C TYR A 24 -10.57 -18.58 -6.53
N ASP A 25 -10.41 -19.81 -7.03
CA ASP A 25 -11.36 -20.49 -7.90
C ASP A 25 -12.31 -21.38 -7.07
N PRO A 26 -13.60 -21.02 -6.92
CA PRO A 26 -14.55 -21.83 -6.14
C PRO A 26 -14.68 -23.27 -6.65
N ALA A 27 -14.54 -23.50 -7.96
CA ALA A 27 -14.65 -24.85 -8.53
C ALA A 27 -13.53 -25.76 -8.01
N ALA A 28 -12.32 -25.23 -7.84
CA ALA A 28 -11.19 -25.97 -7.29
C ALA A 28 -11.46 -26.44 -5.84
N PHE A 29 -12.18 -25.63 -5.06
CA PHE A 29 -12.59 -25.96 -3.69
C PHE A 29 -13.73 -26.99 -3.67
N ASP A 30 -14.74 -26.82 -4.52
CA ASP A 30 -15.86 -27.75 -4.64
C ASP A 30 -15.37 -29.15 -5.04
N ASP A 31 -14.49 -29.24 -6.04
CA ASP A 31 -13.90 -30.48 -6.52
C ASP A 31 -13.09 -31.20 -5.43
N ALA A 32 -12.43 -30.44 -4.55
CA ALA A 32 -11.64 -30.96 -3.44
C ALA A 32 -12.48 -31.25 -2.18
N GLY A 33 -13.77 -30.83 -2.15
CA GLY A 33 -14.62 -30.93 -0.96
C GLY A 33 -14.12 -30.07 0.21
N VAL A 34 -13.41 -28.98 -0.07
CA VAL A 34 -12.82 -28.08 0.92
C VAL A 34 -13.74 -26.88 1.13
N ALA A 35 -13.98 -26.50 2.39
CA ALA A 35 -14.75 -25.29 2.68
C ALA A 35 -14.03 -24.03 2.18
N TYR A 36 -14.79 -23.06 1.68
CA TYR A 36 -14.22 -21.80 1.22
C TYR A 36 -13.57 -21.02 2.38
N PRO A 37 -12.47 -20.28 2.10
CA PRO A 37 -11.86 -19.42 3.09
C PRO A 37 -12.79 -18.25 3.44
N THR A 38 -12.65 -17.73 4.65
CA THR A 38 -13.42 -16.58 5.15
C THR A 38 -12.50 -15.58 5.82
N ALA A 39 -12.93 -14.33 5.94
CA ALA A 39 -12.15 -13.30 6.61
C ALA A 39 -11.77 -13.72 8.05
N GLY A 40 -10.52 -13.47 8.45
CA GLY A 40 -10.01 -13.82 9.79
C GLY A 40 -9.44 -15.24 9.93
N TRP A 41 -9.31 -15.97 8.83
CA TRP A 41 -8.53 -17.23 8.76
C TRP A 41 -7.02 -17.04 8.98
N ALA A 42 -6.35 -18.13 9.35
CA ALA A 42 -4.92 -18.18 9.69
C ALA A 42 -4.06 -18.79 8.57
N TRP A 43 -2.74 -18.59 8.64
CA TRP A 43 -1.81 -19.16 7.66
C TRP A 43 -1.77 -20.70 7.70
N ASP A 44 -2.02 -21.30 8.86
CA ASP A 44 -2.17 -22.76 8.99
C ASP A 44 -3.40 -23.28 8.22
N ASP A 45 -4.51 -22.51 8.19
CA ASP A 45 -5.68 -22.84 7.39
C ASP A 45 -5.35 -22.79 5.89
N LEU A 46 -4.61 -21.75 5.46
CA LEU A 46 -4.16 -21.63 4.07
C LEU A 46 -3.27 -22.81 3.68
N LEU A 47 -2.29 -23.19 4.50
CA LEU A 47 -1.44 -24.35 4.24
C LEU A 47 -2.27 -25.63 4.10
N SER A 48 -3.19 -25.88 5.03
CA SER A 48 -4.07 -27.06 4.98
C SER A 48 -4.93 -27.08 3.72
N GLN A 49 -5.59 -25.97 3.38
CA GLN A 49 -6.39 -25.86 2.17
C GLN A 49 -5.53 -26.01 0.91
N ALA A 50 -4.37 -25.37 0.84
CA ALA A 50 -3.46 -25.48 -0.29
C ALA A 50 -2.97 -26.93 -0.51
N GLN A 51 -2.73 -27.69 0.56
CA GLN A 51 -2.40 -29.11 0.46
C GLN A 51 -3.53 -29.93 -0.18
N HIS A 52 -4.79 -29.68 0.19
CA HIS A 52 -5.95 -30.36 -0.41
C HIS A 52 -6.23 -29.92 -1.85
N LEU A 53 -5.97 -28.66 -2.19
CA LEU A 53 -6.21 -28.08 -3.51
C LEU A 53 -5.13 -28.43 -4.54
N THR A 54 -3.93 -28.79 -4.06
CA THR A 54 -2.80 -29.21 -4.90
C THR A 54 -3.10 -30.54 -5.57
N GLN A 55 -3.02 -30.57 -6.91
CA GLN A 55 -3.23 -31.78 -7.71
C GLN A 55 -1.92 -32.23 -8.35
N ARG A 56 -1.70 -33.55 -8.33
CA ARG A 56 -0.52 -34.21 -8.88
C ARG A 56 -0.92 -35.33 -9.83
N GLU A 57 -0.22 -35.43 -10.95
CA GLU A 57 -0.24 -36.57 -11.86
C GLU A 57 1.12 -37.29 -11.79
N GLY A 58 1.18 -38.37 -11.01
CA GLY A 58 2.45 -38.97 -10.61
C GLY A 58 3.26 -37.98 -9.76
N GLU A 59 4.50 -37.73 -10.15
CA GLU A 59 5.40 -36.77 -9.47
C GLU A 59 5.19 -35.33 -9.95
N GLN A 60 4.45 -35.11 -11.05
CA GLN A 60 4.25 -33.78 -11.62
C GLN A 60 3.07 -33.08 -10.94
N ILE A 61 3.30 -31.85 -10.46
CA ILE A 61 2.21 -30.97 -10.02
C ILE A 61 1.52 -30.41 -11.26
N VAL A 62 0.20 -30.64 -11.37
CA VAL A 62 -0.63 -30.12 -12.46
C VAL A 62 -1.44 -28.89 -12.04
N ARG A 63 -1.68 -28.74 -10.74
CA ARG A 63 -2.24 -27.53 -10.14
C ARG A 63 -1.67 -27.33 -8.72
N TYR A 64 -1.12 -26.16 -8.45
CA TYR A 64 -0.72 -25.74 -7.12
C TYR A 64 -1.94 -25.32 -6.30
N GLY A 65 -1.89 -25.51 -4.99
CA GLY A 65 -2.92 -24.99 -4.08
C GLY A 65 -2.86 -23.47 -3.97
N PHE A 66 -1.68 -22.88 -4.11
CA PHE A 66 -1.42 -21.47 -3.85
C PHE A 66 -0.36 -20.89 -4.81
N ALA A 67 -0.43 -19.58 -5.05
CA ALA A 67 0.61 -18.82 -5.75
C ALA A 67 0.72 -17.42 -5.14
N ASP A 68 1.95 -17.00 -4.81
CA ASP A 68 2.26 -15.61 -4.50
C ASP A 68 3.58 -15.27 -5.20
N LEU A 69 3.45 -14.62 -6.36
CA LEU A 69 4.58 -14.35 -7.24
C LEU A 69 5.48 -13.21 -6.77
N LEU A 70 5.00 -12.34 -5.86
CA LEU A 70 5.83 -11.27 -5.30
C LEU A 70 6.41 -11.63 -3.93
N GLY A 71 5.87 -12.67 -3.28
CA GLY A 71 6.25 -13.04 -1.91
C GLY A 71 5.82 -12.02 -0.86
N GLU A 72 4.97 -11.05 -1.21
CA GLU A 72 4.58 -9.93 -0.33
C GLU A 72 3.67 -10.38 0.82
N SER A 73 3.06 -11.56 0.70
CA SER A 73 2.30 -12.16 1.79
C SER A 73 3.17 -12.65 2.96
N LEU A 74 4.50 -12.76 2.76
CA LEU A 74 5.47 -13.06 3.84
C LEU A 74 5.36 -12.07 5.01
N GLU A 75 5.07 -10.79 4.76
CA GLU A 75 4.90 -9.81 5.84
C GLU A 75 3.77 -10.20 6.79
N SER A 76 2.71 -10.82 6.28
CA SER A 76 1.61 -11.34 7.09
C SER A 76 2.06 -12.51 7.97
N VAL A 77 2.81 -13.46 7.41
CA VAL A 77 3.35 -14.60 8.17
C VAL A 77 4.25 -14.12 9.31
N ILE A 78 5.18 -13.21 9.02
CA ILE A 78 6.10 -12.64 10.03
C ILE A 78 5.30 -12.02 11.17
N ALA A 79 4.26 -11.25 10.84
CA ALA A 79 3.41 -10.60 11.84
C ALA A 79 2.56 -11.58 12.64
N GLU A 80 1.96 -12.59 12.00
CA GLU A 80 1.15 -13.62 12.65
C GLU A 80 1.97 -14.45 13.64
N GLN A 81 3.23 -14.75 13.30
CA GLN A 81 4.17 -15.46 14.18
C GLN A 81 4.80 -14.57 15.27
N GLY A 82 4.41 -13.30 15.36
CA GLY A 82 4.90 -12.36 16.38
C GLY A 82 6.36 -11.93 16.19
N ALA A 83 6.91 -12.11 14.98
CA ALA A 83 8.18 -11.53 14.58
C ALA A 83 7.97 -10.08 14.09
N GLN A 84 9.07 -9.35 13.93
CA GLN A 84 9.03 -7.95 13.51
C GLN A 84 9.81 -7.78 12.22
N ILE A 85 9.32 -6.94 11.32
CA ILE A 85 10.03 -6.58 10.09
C ILE A 85 11.01 -5.43 10.36
N VAL A 86 10.74 -4.62 11.38
CA VAL A 86 11.59 -3.51 11.85
C VAL A 86 11.64 -3.57 13.37
N ASP A 87 12.86 -3.51 13.92
CA ASP A 87 13.13 -3.26 15.33
C ASP A 87 13.13 -1.73 15.58
N PRO A 88 12.10 -1.19 16.25
CA PRO A 88 12.02 0.23 16.56
C PRO A 88 12.81 0.62 17.82
N SER A 89 13.40 -0.34 18.55
CA SER A 89 14.14 -0.09 19.79
C SER A 89 15.55 0.48 19.56
N VAL A 90 16.03 0.41 18.32
CA VAL A 90 17.33 0.92 17.88
C VAL A 90 17.16 2.18 17.01
N ASP A 91 18.10 3.13 17.12
CA ASP A 91 18.12 4.35 16.30
C ASP A 91 19.39 4.38 15.42
N PRO A 92 19.27 4.40 14.07
CA PRO A 92 18.02 4.30 13.30
C PRO A 92 17.38 2.90 13.41
N PRO A 93 16.04 2.78 13.23
CA PRO A 93 15.33 1.50 13.18
C PRO A 93 15.92 0.57 12.13
N ARG A 94 15.97 -0.74 12.42
CA ARG A 94 16.65 -1.74 11.57
C ARG A 94 15.82 -2.98 11.38
N PRO A 95 15.97 -3.72 10.29
CA PRO A 95 15.30 -5.01 10.21
C PRO A 95 16.01 -6.03 11.11
N PRO A 96 15.27 -6.95 11.75
CA PRO A 96 15.86 -8.08 12.45
C PRO A 96 15.83 -9.33 11.55
N LEU A 97 16.54 -9.29 10.40
CA LEU A 97 16.47 -10.34 9.37
C LEU A 97 17.08 -11.67 9.85
N ASP A 98 18.06 -11.62 10.74
CA ASP A 98 18.73 -12.78 11.35
C ASP A 98 18.19 -13.14 12.75
N ASP A 99 17.13 -12.47 13.24
CA ASP A 99 16.45 -12.89 14.48
C ASP A 99 15.84 -14.28 14.27
N PRO A 100 16.02 -15.22 15.21
CA PRO A 100 15.53 -16.60 15.06
C PRO A 100 14.04 -16.71 14.73
N ARG A 101 13.19 -15.77 15.18
CA ARG A 101 11.76 -15.76 14.86
C ARG A 101 11.51 -15.28 13.43
N THR A 102 12.26 -14.29 12.95
CA THR A 102 12.19 -13.84 11.55
C THR A 102 12.65 -14.96 10.62
N VAL A 103 13.79 -15.61 10.93
CA VAL A 103 14.31 -16.75 10.17
C VAL A 103 13.28 -17.88 10.11
N ALA A 104 12.66 -18.23 11.25
CA ALA A 104 11.64 -19.26 11.31
C ALA A 104 10.40 -18.92 10.45
N ALA A 105 9.94 -17.67 10.47
CA ALA A 105 8.81 -17.23 9.65
C ALA A 105 9.13 -17.26 8.14
N VAL A 106 10.33 -16.81 7.74
CA VAL A 106 10.80 -16.86 6.35
C VAL A 106 10.91 -18.30 5.86
N LEU A 107 11.48 -19.19 6.68
CA LEU A 107 11.59 -20.62 6.34
C LEU A 107 10.21 -21.27 6.22
N TRP A 108 9.31 -21.03 7.17
CA TRP A 108 7.95 -21.56 7.12
C TRP A 108 7.22 -21.14 5.84
N TYR A 109 7.38 -19.87 5.44
CA TYR A 109 6.80 -19.36 4.20
C TYR A 109 7.44 -19.98 2.95
N ALA A 110 8.78 -20.06 2.90
CA ALA A 110 9.50 -20.66 1.78
C ALA A 110 9.17 -22.16 1.63
N ASP A 111 8.94 -22.87 2.74
CA ASP A 111 8.57 -24.27 2.77
C ASP A 111 7.24 -24.56 2.07
N LEU A 112 6.33 -23.57 1.91
CA LEU A 112 5.13 -23.71 1.08
C LEU A 112 5.48 -24.16 -0.34
N ALA A 113 6.55 -23.61 -0.92
CA ALA A 113 7.03 -23.97 -2.26
C ALA A 113 8.10 -25.07 -2.20
N LEU A 114 9.12 -24.89 -1.36
CA LEU A 114 10.35 -25.69 -1.42
C LEU A 114 10.21 -27.09 -0.78
N THR A 115 9.35 -27.22 0.23
CA THR A 115 9.21 -28.46 1.01
C THR A 115 7.85 -29.12 0.78
N HIS A 116 6.75 -28.37 0.91
CA HIS A 116 5.39 -28.88 0.75
C HIS A 116 4.96 -29.01 -0.72
N GLY A 117 5.56 -28.22 -1.61
CA GLY A 117 5.20 -28.18 -3.03
C GLY A 117 3.73 -27.83 -3.25
N VAL A 118 3.16 -26.94 -2.43
CA VAL A 118 1.77 -26.46 -2.54
C VAL A 118 1.70 -25.06 -3.13
N MET A 119 2.78 -24.30 -3.03
CA MET A 119 2.94 -22.99 -3.67
C MET A 119 3.79 -23.12 -4.93
N LEU A 120 3.36 -22.48 -6.02
CA LEU A 120 4.20 -22.30 -7.21
C LEU A 120 5.45 -21.51 -6.79
N ASN A 121 6.65 -22.09 -6.98
CA ASN A 121 7.89 -21.42 -6.64
C ASN A 121 8.04 -20.14 -7.49
N PRO A 122 8.11 -18.92 -6.89
CA PRO A 122 8.24 -17.68 -7.63
C PRO A 122 9.43 -17.64 -8.60
N ALA A 123 10.54 -18.31 -8.27
CA ALA A 123 11.72 -18.40 -9.15
C ALA A 123 11.44 -19.16 -10.48
N GLN A 124 10.32 -19.88 -10.57
CA GLN A 124 9.89 -20.58 -11.78
C GLN A 124 8.87 -19.79 -12.62
N ALA A 125 8.40 -18.65 -12.11
CA ALA A 125 7.32 -17.85 -12.69
C ALA A 125 7.74 -16.37 -12.88
N GLU A 126 9.04 -16.11 -13.00
CA GLU A 126 9.59 -14.78 -13.20
C GLU A 126 9.00 -14.12 -14.47
N GLY A 127 8.51 -12.89 -14.31
CA GLY A 127 7.93 -12.10 -15.40
C GLY A 127 6.47 -12.44 -15.74
N GLU A 128 5.86 -13.39 -15.05
CA GLU A 128 4.42 -13.64 -15.16
C GLU A 128 3.59 -12.55 -14.46
N SER A 129 2.36 -12.35 -14.93
CA SER A 129 1.39 -11.50 -14.22
C SER A 129 0.93 -12.19 -12.93
N LEU A 130 0.67 -11.41 -11.87
CA LEU A 130 0.37 -11.91 -10.50
C LEU A 130 -0.72 -13.00 -10.48
N LEU A 131 -1.79 -12.78 -11.25
CA LEU A 131 -2.93 -13.69 -11.29
C LEU A 131 -2.85 -14.72 -12.42
N ALA A 132 -1.81 -14.73 -13.27
CA ALA A 132 -1.69 -15.66 -14.38
C ALA A 132 -1.78 -17.13 -13.95
N PRO A 133 -1.10 -17.60 -12.88
CA PRO A 133 -1.25 -18.99 -12.43
C PRO A 133 -2.69 -19.36 -12.08
N LEU A 134 -3.42 -18.44 -11.44
CA LEU A 134 -4.84 -18.64 -11.15
C LEU A 134 -5.67 -18.61 -12.43
N LEU A 135 -5.51 -17.58 -13.27
CA LEU A 135 -6.25 -17.34 -14.53
C LEU A 135 -5.97 -18.37 -15.63
N GLU A 136 -4.91 -19.17 -15.50
CA GLU A 136 -4.61 -20.31 -16.37
C GLU A 136 -4.94 -21.67 -15.72
N GLY A 137 -5.31 -21.68 -14.43
CA GLY A 137 -5.73 -22.89 -13.72
C GLY A 137 -4.56 -23.71 -13.17
N ARG A 138 -3.35 -23.15 -13.22
CA ARG A 138 -2.14 -23.70 -12.61
C ARG A 138 -2.11 -23.52 -11.09
N ALA A 139 -2.92 -22.63 -10.52
CA ALA A 139 -3.10 -22.47 -9.08
C ALA A 139 -4.59 -22.37 -8.72
N ALA A 140 -4.99 -22.88 -7.56
CA ALA A 140 -6.35 -22.77 -7.03
C ALA A 140 -6.60 -21.44 -6.28
N MET A 141 -5.55 -20.89 -5.68
CA MET A 141 -5.53 -19.58 -5.02
C MET A 141 -4.33 -18.78 -5.52
N ALA A 142 -4.46 -17.46 -5.65
CA ALA A 142 -3.33 -16.57 -5.91
C ALA A 142 -3.45 -15.25 -5.15
N VAL A 143 -2.32 -14.74 -4.66
CA VAL A 143 -2.23 -13.39 -4.10
C VAL A 143 -2.28 -12.37 -5.23
N GLY A 144 -3.10 -11.34 -5.05
CA GLY A 144 -3.20 -10.23 -5.98
C GLY A 144 -3.57 -8.92 -5.29
N LEU A 145 -3.61 -7.86 -6.09
CA LEU A 145 -4.05 -6.53 -5.66
C LEU A 145 -5.56 -6.39 -5.85
N ALA A 146 -6.22 -5.64 -4.96
CA ALA A 146 -7.64 -5.33 -5.11
C ALA A 146 -7.94 -4.63 -6.45
N SER A 147 -7.03 -3.77 -6.90
CA SER A 147 -7.09 -3.10 -8.21
C SER A 147 -7.15 -4.06 -9.40
N SER A 148 -6.69 -5.30 -9.25
CA SER A 148 -6.72 -6.32 -10.30
C SER A 148 -8.10 -6.99 -10.47
N TRP A 149 -9.05 -6.74 -9.56
CA TRP A 149 -10.34 -7.45 -9.55
C TRP A 149 -11.12 -7.31 -10.85
N ALA A 150 -11.32 -6.08 -11.34
CA ALA A 150 -12.14 -5.83 -12.52
C ALA A 150 -11.63 -6.58 -13.75
N ALA A 151 -10.31 -6.58 -13.96
CA ALA A 151 -9.67 -7.33 -15.04
C ALA A 151 -9.77 -8.85 -14.83
N ALA A 152 -9.53 -9.32 -13.60
CA ALA A 152 -9.59 -10.74 -13.27
C ALA A 152 -10.98 -11.35 -13.53
N VAL A 153 -12.06 -10.67 -13.14
CA VAL A 153 -13.42 -11.19 -13.38
C VAL A 153 -13.94 -10.97 -14.79
N GLN A 154 -13.35 -10.05 -15.56
CA GLN A 154 -13.61 -9.96 -16.99
C GLN A 154 -13.11 -11.21 -17.72
N ASP A 155 -11.95 -11.74 -17.32
CA ASP A 155 -11.38 -12.97 -17.87
C ASP A 155 -12.04 -14.22 -17.27
N ARG A 156 -12.27 -14.23 -15.95
CA ARG A 156 -12.92 -15.32 -15.21
C ARG A 156 -13.98 -14.84 -14.22
N PRO A 157 -15.26 -14.79 -14.63
CA PRO A 157 -16.35 -14.27 -13.79
C PRO A 157 -16.66 -15.08 -12.52
N SER A 158 -16.21 -16.34 -12.44
CA SER A 158 -16.45 -17.21 -11.28
C SER A 158 -15.49 -16.96 -10.12
N LEU A 159 -14.40 -16.22 -10.32
CA LEU A 159 -13.43 -15.97 -9.26
C LEU A 159 -14.08 -15.30 -8.05
N ARG A 160 -13.50 -15.58 -6.90
CA ARG A 160 -13.86 -14.97 -5.62
C ARG A 160 -12.61 -14.47 -4.93
N ILE A 161 -12.80 -13.66 -3.90
CA ILE A 161 -11.72 -13.08 -3.11
C ILE A 161 -11.99 -13.22 -1.62
N VAL A 162 -10.92 -13.26 -0.86
CA VAL A 162 -10.90 -13.25 0.60
C VAL A 162 -9.71 -12.40 1.06
N PRO A 163 -9.76 -11.76 2.24
CA PRO A 163 -8.57 -11.11 2.79
C PRO A 163 -7.41 -12.10 2.92
N LEU A 164 -6.18 -11.60 2.88
CA LEU A 164 -5.01 -12.40 3.24
C LEU A 164 -5.19 -12.99 4.65
N PRO A 165 -4.71 -14.22 4.94
CA PRO A 165 -4.68 -14.71 6.31
C PRO A 165 -3.98 -13.73 7.23
N GLY A 166 -4.45 -13.63 8.48
CA GLY A 166 -3.91 -12.66 9.45
C GLY A 166 -4.06 -11.20 9.01
N LYS A 167 -2.95 -10.45 9.02
CA LYS A 167 -2.90 -9.02 8.64
C LYS A 167 -2.03 -8.84 7.40
N GLY A 168 -2.51 -8.12 6.39
CA GLY A 168 -1.76 -7.90 5.15
C GLY A 168 -1.15 -6.49 5.03
N PRO A 169 -0.13 -6.31 4.17
CA PRO A 169 0.35 -4.98 3.82
C PRO A 169 -0.63 -4.23 2.91
N LEU A 170 -0.61 -2.89 2.99
CA LEU A 170 -1.09 -2.04 1.90
C LEU A 170 0.08 -1.82 0.94
N MET A 171 -0.08 -2.27 -0.31
CA MET A 171 0.99 -2.24 -1.30
C MET A 171 1.19 -0.84 -1.88
N SER A 172 0.07 -0.18 -2.18
CA SER A 172 0.10 1.18 -2.68
C SER A 172 -0.84 2.05 -1.88
N VAL A 173 -0.34 3.18 -1.41
CA VAL A 173 -1.15 4.25 -0.85
C VAL A 173 -0.79 5.49 -1.62
N HIS A 174 -1.77 6.10 -2.24
CA HIS A 174 -1.60 7.35 -2.95
C HIS A 174 -2.19 8.49 -2.13
N GLY A 175 -1.57 9.66 -2.19
CA GLY A 175 -1.98 10.80 -1.37
C GLY A 175 -1.81 12.13 -2.07
N TYR A 176 -2.56 13.11 -1.58
CA TYR A 176 -2.41 14.51 -1.92
C TYR A 176 -1.43 15.17 -0.96
N PHE A 177 -0.49 15.93 -1.50
CA PHE A 177 0.54 16.65 -0.75
C PHE A 177 0.56 18.11 -1.15
N ILE A 178 0.89 19.00 -0.20
CA ILE A 178 1.11 20.42 -0.44
C ILE A 178 2.61 20.67 -0.35
N SER A 179 3.17 21.44 -1.28
CA SER A 179 4.58 21.86 -1.23
C SER A 179 4.83 22.74 -0.01
N ALA A 180 5.91 22.48 0.73
CA ALA A 180 6.34 23.36 1.84
C ALA A 180 6.72 24.77 1.36
N GLY A 181 7.04 24.92 0.06
CA GLY A 181 7.39 26.19 -0.57
C GLY A 181 6.23 26.93 -1.23
N THR A 182 4.98 26.47 -1.11
CA THR A 182 3.82 27.17 -1.70
C THR A 182 3.62 28.55 -1.08
N ALA A 183 3.27 29.54 -1.91
CA ALA A 183 2.84 30.86 -1.45
C ALA A 183 1.35 30.93 -1.12
N HIS A 184 0.59 29.84 -1.38
CA HIS A 184 -0.86 29.79 -1.28
C HIS A 184 -1.35 28.60 -0.42
N PRO A 185 -0.87 28.42 0.83
CA PRO A 185 -1.17 27.23 1.62
C PRO A 185 -2.66 27.05 1.92
N GLU A 186 -3.43 28.12 2.13
CA GLU A 186 -4.87 28.05 2.37
C GLU A 186 -5.67 27.69 1.11
N ALA A 187 -5.26 28.19 -0.07
CA ALA A 187 -5.90 27.83 -1.34
C ALA A 187 -5.61 26.37 -1.70
N ALA A 188 -4.36 25.94 -1.53
CA ALA A 188 -3.91 24.56 -1.67
C ALA A 188 -4.69 23.62 -0.73
N TRP A 189 -4.87 24.01 0.54
CA TRP A 189 -5.68 23.25 1.49
C TRP A 189 -7.12 23.08 1.04
N ARG A 190 -7.79 24.17 0.64
CA ARG A 190 -9.18 24.11 0.13
C ARG A 190 -9.33 23.20 -1.09
N TRP A 191 -8.33 23.18 -1.96
CA TRP A 191 -8.30 22.26 -3.11
C TRP A 191 -8.17 20.80 -2.67
N LEU A 192 -7.23 20.48 -1.78
CA LEU A 192 -7.07 19.12 -1.22
C LEU A 192 -8.34 18.65 -0.50
N GLN A 193 -8.99 19.54 0.24
CA GLN A 193 -10.27 19.26 0.89
C GLN A 193 -11.39 18.96 -0.11
N PHE A 194 -11.43 19.67 -1.23
CA PHE A 194 -12.39 19.40 -2.30
C PHE A 194 -12.13 18.04 -2.94
N LEU A 195 -10.88 17.76 -3.30
CA LEU A 195 -10.47 16.50 -3.92
C LEU A 195 -10.77 15.31 -3.01
N SER A 196 -10.40 15.41 -1.73
CA SER A 196 -10.60 14.32 -0.78
C SER A 196 -12.05 13.88 -0.67
N ARG A 197 -13.04 14.74 -0.94
CA ARG A 197 -14.48 14.41 -0.85
C ARG A 197 -15.07 13.88 -2.16
N ARG A 198 -14.32 13.87 -3.27
CA ARG A 198 -14.88 13.63 -4.61
C ARG A 198 -14.04 12.69 -5.48
N ALA A 199 -12.77 12.52 -5.15
CA ALA A 199 -11.83 11.81 -6.00
C ALA A 199 -11.06 10.78 -5.19
N ALA A 200 -11.14 9.54 -5.64
CA ALA A 200 -10.09 8.56 -5.45
C ALA A 200 -9.57 8.18 -6.84
N PRO A 201 -8.30 7.78 -6.97
CA PRO A 201 -7.84 7.06 -8.16
C PRO A 201 -8.82 5.93 -8.55
N PRO A 202 -9.24 5.82 -9.83
CA PRO A 202 -10.35 4.95 -10.24
C PRO A 202 -10.24 3.48 -9.83
N ASP A 203 -9.02 2.95 -9.81
CA ASP A 203 -8.77 1.52 -9.56
C ASP A 203 -8.38 1.22 -8.10
N LEU A 204 -8.37 2.23 -7.23
CA LEU A 204 -8.02 2.08 -5.82
C LEU A 204 -9.26 2.15 -4.93
N LEU A 205 -9.18 1.51 -3.77
CA LEU A 205 -10.16 1.72 -2.72
C LEU A 205 -10.00 3.15 -2.18
N PRO A 206 -11.07 3.97 -2.14
CA PRO A 206 -10.98 5.31 -1.56
C PRO A 206 -10.47 5.27 -0.12
N ALA A 207 -9.59 6.20 0.24
CA ALA A 207 -9.06 6.27 1.59
C ALA A 207 -10.10 6.70 2.66
N ARG A 208 -11.17 7.35 2.22
CA ARG A 208 -12.32 7.74 3.05
C ARG A 208 -13.39 6.67 3.00
N ARG A 209 -13.83 6.24 4.19
CA ARG A 209 -14.85 5.21 4.35
C ARG A 209 -16.16 5.62 3.70
N SER A 210 -16.57 6.88 3.81
CA SER A 210 -17.81 7.38 3.24
C SER A 210 -17.87 7.30 1.71
N LEU A 211 -16.71 7.25 1.03
CA LEU A 211 -16.64 7.20 -0.44
C LEU A 211 -16.58 5.78 -0.99
N ILE A 212 -16.36 4.77 -0.15
CA ILE A 212 -16.12 3.40 -0.62
C ILE A 212 -17.33 2.87 -1.40
N LEU A 213 -18.56 3.02 -0.86
CA LEU A 213 -19.77 2.48 -1.48
C LEU A 213 -20.11 3.12 -2.83
N GLU A 214 -19.69 4.37 -3.05
CA GLU A 214 -19.93 5.13 -4.29
C GLU A 214 -18.76 5.02 -5.29
N SER A 215 -17.72 4.25 -4.97
CA SER A 215 -16.53 4.15 -5.80
C SER A 215 -16.73 3.32 -7.07
N ALA A 216 -15.88 3.58 -8.07
CA ALA A 216 -15.81 2.75 -9.27
C ALA A 216 -15.47 1.29 -8.92
N LEU A 217 -14.56 1.09 -7.96
CA LEU A 217 -14.22 -0.24 -7.45
C LEU A 217 -15.44 -0.93 -6.83
N ALA A 218 -16.24 -0.26 -5.99
CA ALA A 218 -17.46 -0.85 -5.43
C ALA A 218 -18.48 -1.21 -6.51
N THR A 219 -18.61 -0.38 -7.55
CA THR A 219 -19.49 -0.64 -8.69
C THR A 219 -19.02 -1.88 -9.47
N ALA A 220 -17.72 -2.03 -9.68
CA ALA A 220 -17.13 -3.18 -10.38
C ALA A 220 -17.08 -4.46 -9.53
N ALA A 221 -16.88 -4.31 -8.22
CA ALA A 221 -16.79 -5.39 -7.25
C ALA A 221 -18.14 -6.01 -6.91
N GLY A 222 -19.19 -5.17 -6.82
CA GLY A 222 -20.41 -5.55 -6.13
C GLY A 222 -20.17 -5.75 -4.62
N ALA A 223 -21.25 -6.03 -3.89
CA ALA A 223 -21.19 -6.12 -2.43
C ALA A 223 -20.31 -7.28 -1.90
N GLU A 224 -20.26 -8.39 -2.63
CA GLU A 224 -19.54 -9.61 -2.20
C GLU A 224 -18.02 -9.41 -2.18
N ALA A 225 -17.44 -8.77 -3.21
CA ALA A 225 -16.00 -8.49 -3.27
C ALA A 225 -15.60 -7.22 -2.51
N LEU A 226 -16.53 -6.29 -2.25
CA LEU A 226 -16.19 -5.07 -1.52
C LEU A 226 -15.84 -5.32 -0.04
N ALA A 227 -16.54 -6.24 0.62
CA ALA A 227 -16.33 -6.51 2.05
C ALA A 227 -14.92 -7.05 2.37
N PRO A 228 -14.36 -8.01 1.60
CA PRO A 228 -12.95 -8.40 1.72
C PRO A 228 -11.96 -7.24 1.59
N PHE A 229 -12.16 -6.31 0.65
CA PHE A 229 -11.26 -5.16 0.49
C PHE A 229 -11.30 -4.22 1.70
N GLN A 230 -12.50 -3.94 2.22
CA GLN A 230 -12.67 -3.13 3.44
C GLN A 230 -11.98 -3.79 4.63
N TYR A 231 -12.23 -5.09 4.82
CA TYR A 231 -11.59 -5.86 5.90
C TYR A 231 -10.06 -5.79 5.82
N ALA A 232 -9.49 -5.97 4.61
CA ALA A 232 -8.05 -5.94 4.41
C ALA A 232 -7.43 -4.58 4.78
N VAL A 233 -8.14 -3.48 4.54
CA VAL A 233 -7.69 -2.13 4.93
C VAL A 233 -7.78 -1.92 6.45
N GLU A 234 -8.89 -2.30 7.07
CA GLU A 234 -9.11 -2.17 8.52
C GLU A 234 -8.11 -2.99 9.35
N HIS A 235 -7.64 -4.11 8.79
CA HIS A 235 -6.70 -5.04 9.42
C HIS A 235 -5.28 -4.95 8.85
N ALA A 236 -4.96 -3.88 8.13
CA ALA A 236 -3.65 -3.73 7.52
C ALA A 236 -2.50 -3.69 8.55
N LEU A 237 -1.33 -4.18 8.14
CA LEU A 237 -0.08 -4.02 8.87
C LEU A 237 0.36 -2.54 8.89
N PRO A 238 1.08 -2.09 9.94
CA PRO A 238 1.66 -0.75 9.96
C PRO A 238 2.69 -0.56 8.83
N PRO A 239 3.01 0.70 8.45
CA PRO A 239 4.05 0.95 7.46
C PRO A 239 5.43 0.53 7.93
N VAL A 240 6.13 -0.21 7.07
CA VAL A 240 7.55 -0.57 7.26
C VAL A 240 8.42 0.65 6.96
N ARG A 241 9.25 1.06 7.93
CA ARG A 241 10.18 2.19 7.81
C ARG A 241 11.54 1.83 8.42
N PRO A 242 12.67 2.01 7.71
CA PRO A 242 12.77 2.55 6.34
C PRO A 242 12.28 1.57 5.27
N VAL A 243 11.82 2.08 4.12
CA VAL A 243 11.30 1.25 3.01
C VAL A 243 12.30 0.21 2.49
N MET A 244 13.61 0.51 2.61
CA MET A 244 14.70 -0.38 2.21
C MET A 244 14.67 -1.74 2.90
N VAL A 245 14.03 -1.84 4.07
CA VAL A 245 13.81 -3.11 4.76
C VAL A 245 13.07 -4.11 3.89
N ARG A 246 12.01 -3.68 3.19
CA ARG A 246 11.24 -4.55 2.29
C ARG A 246 12.11 -5.03 1.13
N VAL A 247 12.96 -4.15 0.60
CA VAL A 247 13.88 -4.47 -0.50
C VAL A 247 14.88 -5.55 -0.08
N TRP A 248 15.48 -5.44 1.11
CA TRP A 248 16.42 -6.46 1.59
C TRP A 248 15.72 -7.79 1.90
N LEU A 249 14.51 -7.76 2.47
CA LEU A 249 13.73 -8.96 2.75
C LEU A 249 13.30 -9.68 1.46
N SER A 250 12.78 -8.95 0.48
CA SER A 250 12.41 -9.50 -0.84
C SER A 250 13.64 -10.09 -1.55
N GLN A 251 14.78 -9.37 -1.60
CA GLN A 251 16.02 -9.90 -2.19
C GLN A 251 16.50 -11.19 -1.51
N ALA A 252 16.36 -11.29 -0.18
CA ALA A 252 16.71 -12.49 0.56
C ALA A 252 15.76 -13.64 0.22
N LEU A 253 14.46 -13.37 0.15
CA LEU A 253 13.44 -14.35 -0.21
C LEU A 253 13.65 -14.90 -1.63
N ASP A 254 13.98 -14.04 -2.60
CA ASP A 254 14.27 -14.45 -3.98
C ASP A 254 15.45 -15.42 -4.05
N GLN A 255 16.54 -15.14 -3.33
CA GLN A 255 17.72 -16.02 -3.24
C GLN A 255 17.35 -17.38 -2.61
N ILE A 256 16.49 -17.38 -1.59
CA ILE A 256 16.00 -18.61 -0.95
C ILE A 256 15.18 -19.44 -1.95
N PHE A 257 14.28 -18.81 -2.71
CA PHE A 257 13.52 -19.50 -3.75
C PHE A 257 14.37 -20.01 -4.91
N ALA A 258 15.51 -19.36 -5.17
CA ALA A 258 16.54 -19.84 -6.10
C ALA A 258 17.40 -21.01 -5.54
N GLY A 259 17.18 -21.41 -4.28
CA GLY A 259 17.82 -22.56 -3.65
C GLY A 259 19.03 -22.23 -2.77
N GLU A 260 19.27 -20.95 -2.46
CA GLU A 260 20.30 -20.57 -1.50
C GLU A 260 19.91 -20.87 -0.05
N ALA A 261 20.89 -21.11 0.82
CA ALA A 261 20.66 -21.45 2.22
C ALA A 261 20.13 -20.23 3.00
N ALA A 262 18.91 -20.33 3.54
CA ALA A 262 18.19 -19.23 4.15
C ALA A 262 18.96 -18.53 5.28
N GLU A 263 19.58 -19.27 6.19
CA GLU A 263 20.32 -18.68 7.30
C GLU A 263 21.52 -17.86 6.83
N ALA A 264 22.22 -18.32 5.79
CA ALA A 264 23.34 -17.60 5.21
C ALA A 264 22.89 -16.32 4.49
N VAL A 265 21.82 -16.42 3.70
CA VAL A 265 21.24 -15.30 2.95
C VAL A 265 20.72 -14.21 3.91
N LEU A 266 19.93 -14.60 4.92
CA LEU A 266 19.37 -13.67 5.89
C LEU A 266 20.45 -13.00 6.75
N SER A 267 21.49 -13.74 7.14
CA SER A 267 22.67 -13.17 7.82
C SER A 267 23.41 -12.15 6.95
N ALA A 268 23.63 -12.46 5.66
CA ALA A 268 24.26 -11.53 4.74
C ALA A 268 23.39 -10.28 4.49
N ALA A 269 22.08 -10.44 4.35
CA ALA A 269 21.12 -9.35 4.23
C ALA A 269 21.13 -8.46 5.48
N GLN A 270 21.20 -9.05 6.67
CA GLN A 270 21.35 -8.31 7.92
C GLN A 270 22.63 -7.47 7.93
N GLN A 271 23.78 -8.06 7.56
CA GLN A 271 25.05 -7.33 7.51
C GLN A 271 24.99 -6.15 6.53
N LYS A 272 24.34 -6.33 5.37
CA LYS A 272 24.11 -5.26 4.40
C LYS A 272 23.24 -4.14 4.99
N ALA A 273 22.17 -4.49 5.70
CA ALA A 273 21.30 -3.52 6.37
C ALA A 273 22.05 -2.72 7.45
N LEU A 274 22.91 -3.39 8.23
CA LEU A 274 23.73 -2.76 9.26
C LEU A 274 24.76 -1.77 8.67
N ALA A 275 25.30 -2.05 7.47
CA ALA A 275 26.28 -1.19 6.81
C ALA A 275 25.65 0.08 6.17
N GLN A 276 24.36 0.04 5.83
CA GLN A 276 23.66 1.12 5.12
C GLN A 276 22.87 2.06 6.06
N ALA A 277 22.97 1.87 7.38
CA ALA A 277 22.25 2.65 8.37
C ALA A 277 22.87 4.05 8.59
N THR A 278 22.32 5.08 7.96
CA THR A 278 22.59 6.49 8.29
C THR A 278 21.61 7.02 9.34
N PRO A 279 22.06 7.79 10.35
CA PRO A 279 21.17 8.41 11.32
C PRO A 279 20.17 9.37 10.66
N ALA A 280 18.93 9.38 11.12
CA ALA A 280 17.97 10.40 10.72
C ALA A 280 18.37 11.76 11.34
N PRO A 281 18.62 12.82 10.55
CA PRO A 281 18.85 14.14 11.10
C PRO A 281 17.56 14.67 11.76
N LYS A 282 17.72 15.53 12.77
CA LYS A 282 16.59 16.23 13.40
C LYS A 282 15.97 17.19 12.40
N LEU A 283 14.68 17.02 12.12
CA LEU A 283 13.94 17.94 11.30
C LEU A 283 13.59 19.22 12.04
N THR A 284 13.54 20.30 11.28
CA THR A 284 12.97 21.56 11.73
C THR A 284 11.66 21.72 10.98
N VAL A 285 10.54 21.71 11.69
CA VAL A 285 9.24 21.98 11.08
C VAL A 285 9.27 23.42 10.57
N ALA A 286 9.13 23.60 9.26
CA ALA A 286 8.99 24.93 8.69
C ALA A 286 7.68 25.55 9.20
N PRO A 287 7.69 26.79 9.73
CA PRO A 287 6.46 27.49 10.06
C PRO A 287 5.60 27.67 8.80
N LEU A 288 4.28 27.76 8.97
CA LEU A 288 3.37 28.07 7.87
C LEU A 288 3.89 29.29 7.09
N PRO A 289 3.99 29.22 5.74
CA PRO A 289 4.38 30.36 4.93
C PRO A 289 3.45 31.55 5.19
N THR A 290 3.98 32.77 5.11
CA THR A 290 3.13 33.96 5.21
C THR A 290 2.24 34.05 3.96
N PRO A 291 0.91 34.19 4.09
CA PRO A 291 0.01 34.27 2.95
C PRO A 291 0.34 35.45 2.05
N ALA A 292 0.18 35.28 0.73
CA ALA A 292 0.26 36.37 -0.22
C ALA A 292 -0.85 37.43 0.04
N PRO A 293 -0.63 38.71 -0.32
CA PRO A 293 -1.67 39.75 -0.21
C PRO A 293 -2.90 39.40 -1.07
N PRO A 294 -4.09 39.90 -0.71
CA PRO A 294 -5.35 39.49 -1.33
C PRO A 294 -5.38 39.75 -2.84
N GLY A 295 -5.52 38.67 -3.61
CA GLY A 295 -5.66 38.60 -5.06
C GLY A 295 -6.34 37.30 -5.48
N LYS A 296 -6.51 37.06 -6.78
CA LYS A 296 -6.97 35.74 -7.28
C LYS A 296 -5.83 34.75 -7.06
N ASP A 297 -6.04 33.74 -6.22
CA ASP A 297 -5.03 32.71 -5.96
C ASP A 297 -4.98 31.76 -7.17
N THR A 298 -3.80 31.59 -7.76
CA THR A 298 -3.59 30.56 -8.80
C THR A 298 -2.65 29.52 -8.24
N ILE A 299 -3.14 28.29 -8.08
CA ILE A 299 -2.34 27.15 -7.62
C ILE A 299 -2.10 26.16 -8.76
N THR A 300 -0.91 25.57 -8.80
CA THR A 300 -0.59 24.48 -9.72
C THR A 300 -0.78 23.13 -9.03
N PHE A 301 -1.58 22.26 -9.64
CA PHE A 301 -1.77 20.88 -9.19
C PHE A 301 -1.20 19.89 -10.20
N VAL A 302 -0.30 19.00 -9.75
CA VAL A 302 0.27 17.92 -10.59
C VAL A 302 -0.32 16.58 -10.20
N THR A 303 -0.76 15.81 -11.19
CA THR A 303 -1.28 14.45 -11.00
C THR A 303 -0.49 13.45 -11.84
N VAL A 304 -0.18 12.28 -11.27
CA VAL A 304 0.35 11.12 -12.03
C VAL A 304 -0.76 10.23 -12.63
N TRP A 305 -2.02 10.66 -12.51
CA TRP A 305 -3.19 10.01 -13.14
C TRP A 305 -3.70 10.82 -14.31
N ASN A 306 -4.79 10.34 -14.93
CA ASN A 306 -5.46 10.99 -16.04
C ASN A 306 -5.78 12.47 -15.73
N ARG A 307 -5.03 13.35 -16.39
CA ARG A 307 -5.13 14.80 -16.28
C ARG A 307 -6.56 15.32 -16.50
N SER A 308 -7.26 14.80 -17.51
CA SER A 308 -8.60 15.27 -17.88
C SER A 308 -9.64 15.09 -16.76
N THR A 309 -9.51 14.03 -15.96
CA THR A 309 -10.34 13.80 -14.78
C THR A 309 -10.17 14.92 -13.76
N TYR A 310 -8.94 15.36 -13.53
CA TYR A 310 -8.64 16.42 -12.57
C TYR A 310 -8.91 17.82 -13.10
N GLU A 311 -8.83 18.05 -14.42
CA GLU A 311 -9.28 19.30 -15.05
C GLU A 311 -10.79 19.51 -14.87
N ALA A 312 -11.60 18.46 -15.04
CA ALA A 312 -13.03 18.53 -14.78
C ALA A 312 -13.33 18.85 -13.29
N LEU A 313 -12.57 18.25 -12.37
CA LEU A 313 -12.66 18.55 -10.93
C LEU A 313 -12.24 19.98 -10.60
N ALA A 314 -11.19 20.50 -11.24
CA ALA A 314 -10.74 21.88 -11.09
C ALA A 314 -11.80 22.89 -11.58
N GLN A 315 -12.48 22.59 -12.69
CA GLN A 315 -13.59 23.40 -13.18
C GLN A 315 -14.75 23.41 -12.16
N ALA A 316 -15.17 22.25 -11.68
CA ALA A 316 -16.24 22.14 -10.66
C ALA A 316 -15.87 22.83 -9.34
N PHE A 317 -14.59 22.82 -8.96
CA PHE A 317 -14.11 23.58 -7.80
C PHE A 317 -14.24 25.08 -8.03
N HIS A 318 -13.77 25.58 -9.17
CA HIS A 318 -13.81 27.00 -9.52
C HIS A 318 -15.24 27.56 -9.53
N GLU A 319 -16.23 26.80 -9.99
CA GLU A 319 -17.65 27.19 -9.96
C GLU A 319 -18.17 27.52 -8.55
N THR A 320 -17.56 26.94 -7.51
CA THR A 320 -17.90 27.19 -6.10
C THR A 320 -16.89 28.08 -5.35
N ARG A 321 -15.75 28.36 -5.98
CA ARG A 321 -14.58 29.05 -5.41
C ARG A 321 -13.94 29.94 -6.47
N LEU A 322 -14.66 30.99 -6.87
CA LEU A 322 -14.23 31.91 -7.93
C LEU A 322 -12.90 32.63 -7.60
N GLU A 323 -12.55 32.69 -6.32
CA GLU A 323 -11.33 33.28 -5.80
C GLU A 323 -10.07 32.43 -6.03
N ILE A 324 -10.20 31.13 -6.33
CA ILE A 324 -9.08 30.20 -6.57
C ILE A 324 -9.16 29.62 -7.97
N GLU A 325 -8.06 29.70 -8.70
CA GLU A 325 -7.84 29.03 -9.98
C GLU A 325 -6.85 27.87 -9.79
N VAL A 326 -7.23 26.68 -10.27
CA VAL A 326 -6.39 25.48 -10.18
C VAL A 326 -5.90 25.11 -11.58
N VAL A 327 -4.60 25.24 -11.81
CA VAL A 327 -3.95 24.83 -13.06
C VAL A 327 -3.50 23.38 -12.92
N VAL A 328 -4.18 22.46 -13.61
CA VAL A 328 -3.86 21.04 -13.59
C VAL A 328 -2.78 20.71 -14.62
N ARG A 329 -1.75 19.98 -14.19
CA ARG A 329 -0.70 19.45 -15.06
C ARG A 329 -0.60 17.94 -14.89
N GLY A 330 -0.43 17.24 -16.00
CA GLY A 330 -0.08 15.82 -16.00
C GLY A 330 1.41 15.66 -15.74
N ALA A 331 1.79 14.69 -14.92
CA ALA A 331 3.17 14.29 -14.73
C ALA A 331 3.58 13.27 -15.80
N GLU A 332 3.31 13.60 -17.07
CA GLU A 332 3.74 12.80 -18.23
C GLU A 332 5.27 12.65 -18.12
N ASP A 333 5.75 11.39 -18.07
CA ASP A 333 7.16 11.00 -17.84
C ASP A 333 7.70 11.03 -16.38
N LEU A 334 6.88 11.24 -15.36
CA LEU A 334 7.30 11.27 -13.93
C LEU A 334 6.56 10.24 -13.04
N SER A 335 6.04 9.17 -13.62
CA SER A 335 5.46 8.05 -12.88
C SER A 335 6.51 7.39 -11.97
N GLY A 336 6.18 7.16 -10.70
CA GLY A 336 7.09 6.55 -9.73
C GLY A 336 8.02 7.54 -9.02
N CYS A 337 7.96 8.84 -9.33
CA CYS A 337 8.70 9.86 -8.59
C CYS A 337 8.14 10.05 -7.17
N THR A 338 9.05 10.29 -6.22
CA THR A 338 8.68 10.68 -4.85
C THR A 338 7.99 12.05 -4.84
N PRO A 339 7.20 12.36 -3.80
CA PRO A 339 6.60 13.69 -3.68
C PRO A 339 7.64 14.82 -3.73
N ALA A 340 8.81 14.65 -3.11
CA ALA A 340 9.93 15.61 -3.21
C ALA A 340 10.39 15.83 -4.66
N ALA A 341 10.64 14.75 -5.40
CA ALA A 341 11.13 14.84 -6.77
C ALA A 341 10.13 15.55 -7.69
N LEU A 342 8.83 15.28 -7.51
CA LEU A 342 7.77 15.95 -8.24
C LEU A 342 7.71 17.45 -7.92
N ILE A 343 7.76 17.82 -6.64
CA ILE A 343 7.75 19.24 -6.23
C ILE A 343 8.97 19.97 -6.78
N ALA A 344 10.17 19.37 -6.66
CA ALA A 344 11.41 19.96 -7.13
C ALA A 344 11.41 20.20 -8.66
N THR A 345 10.84 19.26 -9.42
CA THR A 345 10.83 19.32 -10.90
C THR A 345 9.72 20.21 -11.44
N SER A 346 8.53 20.13 -10.84
CA SER A 346 7.33 20.79 -11.38
C SER A 346 7.07 22.18 -10.79
N HIS A 347 7.66 22.47 -9.63
CA HIS A 347 7.37 23.65 -8.80
C HIS A 347 5.86 23.78 -8.48
N ALA A 348 5.14 22.67 -8.40
CA ALA A 348 3.72 22.66 -8.11
C ALA A 348 3.41 22.97 -6.64
N ASP A 349 2.27 23.61 -6.40
CA ASP A 349 1.74 23.88 -5.06
C ASP A 349 1.16 22.62 -4.43
N CYS A 350 0.50 21.81 -5.24
CA CYS A 350 -0.15 20.57 -4.82
C CYS A 350 0.24 19.43 -5.76
N ILE A 351 0.42 18.24 -5.21
CA ILE A 351 0.70 17.04 -6.01
C ILE A 351 -0.14 15.86 -5.53
N LEU A 352 -0.44 14.95 -6.44
CA LEU A 352 -1.01 13.65 -6.15
C LEU A 352 -0.06 12.58 -6.69
N THR A 353 0.45 11.73 -5.79
CA THR A 353 1.41 10.64 -6.12
C THR A 353 1.42 9.55 -5.03
N ALA A 354 2.23 8.51 -5.20
CA ALA A 354 2.42 7.45 -4.21
C ALA A 354 3.02 8.04 -2.93
N ALA A 355 2.47 7.64 -1.79
CA ALA A 355 2.89 8.11 -0.49
C ALA A 355 4.27 7.55 -0.16
N SER A 356 5.23 8.46 0.00
CA SER A 356 6.55 8.18 0.55
C SER A 356 6.88 9.29 1.53
N LEU A 357 7.23 8.92 2.76
CA LEU A 357 7.64 9.88 3.80
C LEU A 357 9.14 9.76 4.11
N ALA A 358 9.93 9.45 3.08
CA ALA A 358 11.38 9.60 3.16
C ALA A 358 11.74 11.03 3.58
N GLU A 359 12.92 11.18 4.19
CA GLU A 359 13.43 12.45 4.74
C GLU A 359 13.23 13.64 3.78
N GLU A 360 13.72 13.48 2.55
CA GLU A 360 13.65 14.49 1.48
C GLU A 360 12.21 14.94 1.20
N THR A 361 11.26 13.99 1.24
CA THR A 361 9.84 14.30 1.06
C THR A 361 9.30 15.12 2.21
N ARG A 362 9.63 14.78 3.46
CA ARG A 362 9.17 15.55 4.62
C ARG A 362 9.74 16.97 4.66
N GLN A 363 10.92 17.20 4.09
CA GLN A 363 11.47 18.56 3.93
C GLN A 363 10.79 19.35 2.79
N SER A 364 10.18 18.65 1.84
CA SER A 364 9.59 19.25 0.63
C SER A 364 8.08 19.46 0.72
N VAL A 365 7.39 18.75 1.61
CA VAL A 365 5.93 18.81 1.79
C VAL A 365 5.54 19.52 3.08
N LEU A 366 4.41 20.20 3.07
CA LEU A 366 3.87 20.92 4.21
C LEU A 366 3.24 19.94 5.22
N ASN A 367 3.53 20.13 6.51
CA ASN A 367 2.78 19.46 7.58
C ASN A 367 1.36 20.03 7.63
N LEU A 368 0.36 19.20 7.33
CA LEU A 368 -1.05 19.56 7.25
C LEU A 368 -1.74 19.60 8.62
N GLN A 369 -1.10 19.10 9.68
CA GLN A 369 -1.69 19.04 11.01
C GLN A 369 -2.21 20.41 11.51
N PRO A 370 -1.48 21.54 11.38
CA PRO A 370 -2.00 22.86 11.78
C PRO A 370 -3.21 23.32 10.95
N LEU A 371 -3.26 22.99 9.66
CA LEU A 371 -4.40 23.32 8.78
C LEU A 371 -5.65 22.51 9.16
N ILE A 372 -5.47 21.26 9.60
CA ILE A 372 -6.56 20.41 10.08
C ILE A 372 -7.06 20.89 11.44
N GLU A 373 -6.17 21.26 12.37
CA GLU A 373 -6.54 21.73 13.70
C GLU A 373 -7.31 23.06 13.68
N THR A 374 -7.04 23.89 12.66
CA THR A 374 -7.75 25.16 12.44
C THR A 374 -9.05 25.00 11.64
N ASP A 375 -9.35 23.79 11.16
CA ASP A 375 -10.58 23.45 10.44
C ASP A 375 -11.32 22.27 11.10
N PRO A 376 -12.13 22.55 12.15
CA PRO A 376 -12.89 21.52 12.85
C PRO A 376 -13.96 20.85 11.97
N GLY A 377 -14.26 21.39 10.79
CA GLY A 377 -15.20 20.81 9.83
C GLY A 377 -14.56 19.78 8.89
N PHE A 378 -13.24 19.55 8.97
CA PHE A 378 -12.59 18.50 8.21
C PHE A 378 -12.79 17.13 8.88
N PRO A 379 -13.50 16.18 8.24
CA PRO A 379 -13.81 14.89 8.84
C PRO A 379 -12.61 13.94 8.74
N LEU A 380 -11.62 14.12 9.62
CA LEU A 380 -10.44 13.25 9.69
C LEU A 380 -10.78 11.82 10.15
N ASP A 381 -11.87 11.66 10.90
CA ASP A 381 -12.41 10.40 11.42
C ASP A 381 -13.02 9.49 10.33
N ASP A 382 -13.35 10.07 9.17
CA ASP A 382 -13.80 9.33 7.98
C ASP A 382 -12.67 8.50 7.33
N TYR A 383 -11.41 8.76 7.68
CA TYR A 383 -10.27 7.95 7.23
C TYR A 383 -10.04 6.75 8.15
N ASP A 384 -9.60 5.64 7.56
CA ASP A 384 -9.10 4.53 8.35
C ASP A 384 -7.76 4.88 9.02
N PRO A 385 -7.58 4.62 10.34
CA PRO A 385 -6.31 4.87 11.02
C PRO A 385 -5.11 4.22 10.33
N GLN A 386 -5.22 2.98 9.82
CA GLN A 386 -4.13 2.29 9.13
C GLN A 386 -3.72 2.99 7.83
N VAL A 387 -4.67 3.68 7.19
CA VAL A 387 -4.43 4.47 5.98
C VAL A 387 -3.78 5.81 6.33
N LEU A 388 -4.22 6.47 7.42
CA LEU A 388 -3.59 7.71 7.89
C LEU A 388 -2.14 7.50 8.33
N GLU A 389 -1.81 6.37 8.97
CA GLU A 389 -0.44 6.07 9.39
C GLU A 389 0.57 6.10 8.23
N ARG A 390 0.12 5.86 6.99
CA ARG A 390 0.96 5.88 5.78
C ARG A 390 1.51 7.27 5.48
N VAL A 391 0.81 8.32 5.92
CA VAL A 391 1.18 9.72 5.73
C VAL A 391 1.42 10.46 7.06
N ARG A 392 1.42 9.75 8.20
CA ARG A 392 1.89 10.26 9.50
C ARG A 392 3.35 9.95 9.71
N TYR A 393 4.10 10.83 10.37
CA TYR A 393 5.44 10.54 10.83
C TYR A 393 5.61 10.88 12.32
N GLN A 394 6.01 9.89 13.11
CA GLN A 394 6.28 10.05 14.54
C GLN A 394 7.72 10.54 14.71
N ASN A 395 7.87 11.82 15.02
CA ASN A 395 9.07 12.51 15.56
C ASN A 395 8.96 14.04 15.44
N ASP A 396 7.82 14.58 15.01
CA ASP A 396 7.53 16.00 15.14
C ASP A 396 7.15 16.29 16.60
N LEU A 397 8.18 16.51 17.43
CA LEU A 397 8.09 17.04 18.80
C LEU A 397 8.51 18.51 18.82
#